data_AF-A0A1Q6QCB5-F1
#
_entry.id   AF-A0A1Q6QCB5-F1
#
_cell.length_a   1.000
_cell.length_b   1.000
_cell.length_c   1.000
_cell.angle_alpha   90.00
_cell.angle_beta   90.00
_cell.angle_gamma   90.00
#
_symmetry.space_group_name_H-M   'P 1'
#
loop_
_entity.id
_entity.type
_entity.pdbx_description
1 polymer ?
#
loop_
_entity_poly.entity_id
_entity_poly.type
_entity_poly.pdbx_seq_one_letter_code
_entity_poly.pdbx_strand_id
1 'polypeptide(L)'
;MKKKAMIAVIFVGVLFAGLCFLSSNPIISCKIDIPESYSEAIEAQAKGVYSRRLPLIPVCATIDSFSGNEVHYTIHYFPLGTVGMSYMETDGYSIVKPLN
;
A
#
# COMPACT_ATOMS: atom_id res chain seq x y z
N MET A 1 13.62 -3.65 -35.41
CA MET A 1 12.67 -2.85 -34.60
C MET A 1 11.51 -3.67 -34.02
N LYS A 2 10.87 -4.58 -34.78
CA LYS A 2 9.69 -5.37 -34.33
C LYS A 2 9.91 -6.21 -33.05
N LYS A 3 11.04 -6.91 -32.90
CA LYS A 3 11.35 -7.72 -31.69
C LYS A 3 11.45 -6.87 -30.41
N LYS A 4 12.09 -5.69 -30.46
CA LYS A 4 12.23 -4.79 -29.30
C LYS A 4 10.88 -4.22 -28.87
N ALA A 5 10.03 -3.85 -29.83
CA ALA A 5 8.68 -3.40 -29.57
C ALA A 5 7.80 -4.51 -28.94
N MET A 6 7.91 -5.74 -29.44
CA MET A 6 7.17 -6.87 -28.88
C MET A 6 7.59 -7.18 -27.44
N ILE A 7 8.89 -7.13 -27.13
CA ILE A 7 9.39 -7.28 -25.75
C ILE A 7 8.85 -6.16 -24.85
N ALA A 8 8.84 -4.91 -25.32
CA ALA A 8 8.28 -3.80 -24.55
C ALA A 8 6.79 -3.97 -24.29
N VAL A 9 6.00 -4.42 -25.28
CA VAL A 9 4.57 -4.69 -25.11
C VAL A 9 4.32 -5.81 -24.10
N ILE A 10 5.07 -6.89 -24.17
CA ILE A 10 4.99 -7.99 -23.19
C ILE A 10 5.34 -7.48 -21.79
N PHE A 11 6.41 -6.70 -21.66
CA PHE A 11 6.84 -6.15 -20.38
C PHE A 11 5.79 -5.22 -19.76
N VAL A 12 5.21 -4.32 -20.57
CA VAL A 12 4.13 -3.43 -20.13
C VAL A 12 2.89 -4.23 -19.73
N GLY A 13 2.52 -5.25 -20.50
CA GLY A 13 1.39 -6.12 -20.17
C GLY A 13 1.57 -6.87 -18.85
N VAL A 14 2.76 -7.44 -18.61
CA VAL A 14 3.10 -8.13 -17.36
C VAL A 14 3.15 -7.14 -16.18
N LEU A 15 3.70 -5.94 -16.39
CA LEU A 15 3.75 -4.90 -15.36
C LEU A 15 2.33 -4.48 -14.94
N PHE A 16 1.44 -4.21 -15.89
CA PHE A 16 0.06 -3.84 -15.58
C PHE A 16 -0.69 -4.97 -14.87
N ALA A 17 -0.54 -6.22 -15.31
CA ALA A 17 -1.15 -7.36 -14.65
C ALA A 17 -0.64 -7.52 -13.20
N GLY A 18 0.67 -7.36 -12.98
CA GLY A 18 1.26 -7.38 -11.64
C GLY A 18 0.76 -6.24 -10.75
N LEU A 19 0.63 -5.04 -11.28
CA LEU A 19 0.10 -3.89 -10.54
C LEU A 19 -1.37 -4.05 -10.16
N CYS A 20 -2.22 -4.59 -11.04
CA CYS A 20 -3.62 -4.90 -10.72
C CYS A 20 -3.74 -6.02 -9.67
N PHE A 21 -2.81 -6.97 -9.67
CA PHE A 21 -2.76 -8.01 -8.64
C PHE A 21 -2.37 -7.42 -7.27
N LEU A 22 -1.34 -6.57 -7.24
CA LEU A 22 -0.85 -5.90 -6.03
C LEU A 22 -1.85 -4.88 -5.49
N SER A 23 -2.63 -4.22 -6.34
CA SER A 23 -3.71 -3.32 -5.88
C SER A 23 -4.79 -4.09 -5.12
N SER A 24 -5.06 -5.33 -5.55
CA SER A 24 -6.07 -6.19 -4.94
C SER A 24 -5.52 -6.91 -3.70
N ASN A 25 -4.21 -7.13 -3.64
CA ASN A 25 -3.50 -7.81 -2.57
C ASN A 25 -2.19 -7.07 -2.25
N PRO A 26 -2.24 -5.92 -1.56
CA PRO A 26 -1.04 -5.17 -1.20
C PRO A 26 -0.19 -6.01 -0.26
N ILE A 27 1.13 -6.00 -0.49
CA ILE A 27 2.08 -6.76 0.32
C ILE A 27 2.24 -6.04 1.66
N ILE A 28 1.84 -6.67 2.75
CA ILE A 28 2.11 -6.11 4.08
C ILE A 28 3.53 -6.49 4.48
N SER A 29 4.36 -5.49 4.77
CA SER A 29 5.69 -5.69 5.32
C SER A 29 5.66 -5.34 6.81
N CYS A 30 5.40 -6.36 7.64
CA CYS A 30 5.48 -6.23 9.08
C CYS A 30 6.93 -6.42 9.52
N LYS A 31 7.59 -5.33 9.93
CA LYS A 31 8.91 -5.40 10.61
C LYS A 31 8.78 -5.55 12.13
N ILE A 32 7.57 -5.39 12.65
CA ILE A 32 7.24 -5.36 14.07
C ILE A 32 6.01 -6.25 14.26
N ASP A 33 6.00 -7.06 15.31
CA ASP A 33 4.83 -7.87 15.67
C ASP A 33 3.73 -6.96 16.23
N ILE A 34 2.58 -6.96 15.57
CA ILE A 34 1.34 -6.30 16.03
C ILE A 34 0.26 -7.36 16.22
N PRO A 35 -0.79 -7.10 17.03
CA PRO A 35 -1.90 -8.03 17.16
C PRO A 35 -2.56 -8.31 15.80
N GLU A 36 -3.00 -9.55 15.60
CA GLU A 36 -3.58 -10.01 14.32
C GLU A 36 -4.77 -9.16 13.87
N SER A 37 -5.63 -8.74 14.81
CA SER A 37 -6.77 -7.85 14.53
C SER A 37 -6.34 -6.49 13.94
N TYR A 38 -5.21 -5.95 14.38
CA TYR A 38 -4.66 -4.70 13.83
C TYR A 38 -4.07 -4.93 12.44
N SER A 39 -3.41 -6.08 12.23
CA SER A 39 -2.87 -6.46 10.91
C SER A 39 -3.98 -6.61 9.87
N GLU A 40 -5.05 -7.34 10.19
CA GLU A 40 -6.20 -7.53 9.31
C GLU A 40 -6.89 -6.20 8.97
N ALA A 41 -7.06 -5.33 9.98
CA ALA A 41 -7.64 -4.00 9.80
C ALA A 41 -6.78 -3.14 8.86
N ILE A 42 -5.46 -3.15 9.03
CA ILE A 42 -4.53 -2.40 8.17
C ILE A 42 -4.54 -2.97 6.74
N GLU A 43 -4.58 -4.30 6.58
CA GLU A 43 -4.67 -4.97 5.28
C GLU A 43 -5.93 -4.56 4.52
N ALA A 44 -7.09 -4.66 5.19
CA ALA A 44 -8.38 -4.33 4.61
C ALA A 44 -8.42 -2.87 4.16
N GLN A 45 -7.82 -1.98 4.94
CA GLN A 45 -7.75 -0.57 4.59
C GLN A 45 -6.78 -0.30 3.43
N ALA A 46 -5.58 -0.90 3.46
CA ALA A 46 -4.58 -0.74 2.41
C ALA A 46 -5.10 -1.17 1.02
N LYS A 47 -6.00 -2.18 0.98
CA LYS A 47 -6.72 -2.62 -0.25
C LYS A 47 -7.64 -1.54 -0.85
N GLY A 48 -7.96 -0.48 -0.11
CA GLY A 48 -8.96 0.53 -0.47
C GLY A 48 -8.49 1.99 -0.51
N VAL A 49 -7.32 2.33 0.04
CA VAL A 49 -6.82 3.73 0.05
C VAL A 49 -6.15 4.05 -1.28
N TYR A 50 -6.96 4.30 -2.31
CA TYR A 50 -6.49 4.84 -3.58
C TYR A 50 -6.40 6.36 -3.53
N SER A 51 -5.38 6.95 -4.15
CA SER A 51 -5.34 8.39 -4.31
C SER A 51 -6.45 8.82 -5.28
N ARG A 52 -7.29 9.77 -4.85
CA ARG A 52 -8.29 10.40 -5.74
C ARG A 52 -7.65 11.35 -6.76
N ARG A 53 -6.42 11.80 -6.52
CA ARG A 53 -5.75 12.85 -7.31
C ARG A 53 -4.77 12.28 -8.33
N LEU A 54 -4.19 11.11 -8.06
CA LEU A 54 -3.20 10.45 -8.90
C LEU A 54 -3.55 8.96 -8.97
N PRO A 55 -3.30 8.27 -10.10
CA PRO A 55 -3.53 6.83 -10.24
C PRO A 55 -2.45 6.02 -9.49
N LEU A 56 -2.30 6.30 -8.19
CA LEU A 56 -1.37 5.66 -7.29
C LEU A 56 -1.97 4.35 -6.79
N ILE A 57 -1.22 3.28 -6.99
CA ILE A 57 -1.62 1.92 -6.60
C ILE A 57 -0.93 1.59 -5.27
N PRO A 58 -1.67 1.27 -4.19
CA PRO A 58 -1.04 0.82 -2.96
C PRO A 58 -0.36 -0.53 -3.22
N VAL A 59 0.94 -0.61 -2.93
CA VAL A 59 1.73 -1.82 -3.18
C VAL A 59 2.18 -2.46 -1.88
N CYS A 60 2.51 -1.65 -0.88
CA CYS A 60 2.83 -2.18 0.43
C CYS A 60 2.44 -1.24 1.57
N ALA A 61 2.23 -1.83 2.75
CA ALA A 61 2.12 -1.13 4.01
C ALA A 61 3.29 -1.56 4.91
N THR A 62 4.00 -0.59 5.48
CA THR A 62 5.11 -0.82 6.42
C THR A 62 4.69 -0.31 7.78
N ILE A 63 4.76 -1.16 8.80
CA ILE A 63 4.50 -0.74 10.18
C ILE A 63 5.74 -0.03 10.72
N ASP A 64 5.56 1.22 11.14
CA ASP A 64 6.64 2.09 11.61
C ASP A 64 6.78 2.02 13.14
N SER A 65 5.66 2.01 13.86
CA SER A 65 5.65 1.87 15.32
C SER A 65 4.32 1.36 15.86
N PHE A 66 4.37 0.76 17.05
CA PHE A 66 3.19 0.37 17.82
C PHE A 66 3.38 0.82 19.27
N SER A 67 2.45 1.60 19.81
CA SER A 67 2.53 2.12 21.18
C SER A 67 1.15 2.24 21.81
N GLY A 68 1.00 1.68 23.02
CA GLY A 68 -0.31 1.61 23.68
C GLY A 68 -1.30 0.82 22.84
N ASN A 69 -2.22 1.53 22.18
CA ASN A 69 -3.25 0.99 21.27
C ASN A 69 -3.26 1.69 19.90
N GLU A 70 -2.18 2.40 19.55
CA GLU A 70 -2.04 3.08 18.25
C GLU A 70 -0.93 2.42 17.42
N VAL A 71 -1.25 2.07 16.19
CA VAL A 71 -0.28 1.61 15.19
C VAL A 71 -0.06 2.71 14.17
N HIS A 72 1.20 3.11 14.00
CA HIS A 72 1.60 3.97 12.90
C HIS A 72 2.19 3.13 11.77
N TYR A 73 1.74 3.40 10.55
CA TYR A 73 2.20 2.68 9.37
C TYR A 73 2.21 3.60 8.16
N THR A 74 3.08 3.28 7.21
CA THR A 74 3.22 3.99 5.95
C THR A 74 2.74 3.11 4.81
N ILE A 75 1.79 3.62 4.01
CA ILE A 75 1.39 2.99 2.75
C ILE A 75 2.30 3.53 1.65
N HIS A 76 2.93 2.63 0.89
CA HIS A 76 3.73 2.96 -0.27
C HIS A 76 2.96 2.68 -1.56
N TYR A 77 3.07 3.63 -2.48
CA TYR A 77 2.36 3.62 -3.75
C TYR A 77 3.32 3.50 -4.93
N PHE A 78 2.87 2.80 -5.96
CA PHE A 78 3.51 2.82 -7.28
C PHE A 78 2.87 3.90 -8.16
N PRO A 79 3.65 4.59 -9.02
CA PRO A 79 5.11 4.47 -9.22
C PRO A 79 5.95 5.20 -8.16
N LEU A 80 5.40 6.22 -7.51
CA LEU A 80 6.07 6.94 -6.43
C LEU A 80 5.02 7.63 -5.54
N GLY A 81 5.07 7.40 -4.24
CA GLY A 81 4.23 8.11 -3.26
C GLY A 81 4.17 7.36 -1.93
N THR A 82 4.01 8.09 -0.84
CA THR A 82 3.75 7.51 0.49
C THR A 82 2.68 8.28 1.24
N VAL A 83 1.88 7.58 2.05
CA VAL A 83 0.94 8.18 3.01
C VAL A 83 1.27 7.63 4.37
N GLY A 84 1.48 8.52 5.34
CA GLY A 84 1.57 8.14 6.75
C GLY A 84 0.17 8.03 7.34
N MET A 85 -0.12 6.90 7.96
CA MET A 85 -1.40 6.55 8.56
C MET A 85 -1.23 6.20 10.03
N SER A 86 -2.28 6.36 10.82
CA SER A 86 -2.41 5.69 12.11
C SER A 86 -3.74 4.96 12.22
N TYR A 87 -3.74 3.90 13.02
CA TYR A 87 -4.93 3.13 13.35
C TYR A 87 -5.02 2.94 14.86
N MET A 88 -6.19 3.26 15.40
CA MET A 88 -6.59 2.97 16.78
C MET A 88 -7.92 2.22 16.76
N GLU A 89 -8.05 1.19 17.58
CA GLU A 89 -9.26 0.36 17.62
C GLU A 89 -10.54 1.16 17.99
N THR A 90 -10.40 2.20 18.82
CA THR A 90 -11.52 3.06 19.24
C THR A 90 -11.88 4.15 18.24
N ASP A 91 -10.88 4.75 17.60
CA ASP A 91 -11.06 5.96 16.77
C ASP A 91 -10.95 5.69 15.26
N GLY A 92 -10.62 4.45 14.88
CA GLY A 92 -10.45 4.04 13.50
C GLY A 92 -9.14 4.55 12.90
N TYR A 93 -9.19 4.91 11.61
CA TYR A 93 -7.98 5.29 10.86
C TYR A 93 -7.85 6.80 10.69
N SER A 94 -6.62 7.29 10.80
CA SER A 94 -6.28 8.69 10.59
C SER A 94 -5.10 8.86 9.61
N ILE A 95 -5.07 9.97 8.88
CA ILE A 95 -3.93 10.34 8.04
C ILE A 95 -3.00 11.24 8.87
N VAL A 96 -1.79 10.77 9.14
CA VAL A 96 -0.79 11.49 9.94
C VAL A 96 0.08 12.40 9.06
N LYS A 97 0.31 12.02 7.79
CA LYS A 97 1.07 12.83 6.83
C LYS A 97 0.53 12.66 5.40
N PRO A 98 0.01 13.72 4.76
CA PRO A 98 -0.45 13.63 3.38
C PRO A 98 0.72 13.48 2.40
N LEU A 99 0.45 12.88 1.23
CA LEU A 99 1.39 12.63 0.14
C LEU A 99 2.23 13.88 -0.20
N ASN A 100 3.54 13.80 0.03
CA ASN A 100 4.52 14.68 -0.60
C ASN A 100 4.68 14.32 -2.09
#